data_AF-A0A7J7JIV3-F1
#
_entry.id   AF-A0A7J7JIV3-F1
#
_cell.length_a   1.000
_cell.length_b   1.000
_cell.length_c   1.000
_cell.angle_alpha   90.00
_cell.angle_beta   90.00
_cell.angle_gamma   90.00
#
_symmetry.space_group_name_H-M   'P 1'
#
loop_
_entity.id
_entity.type
_entity.pdbx_description
1 polymer ?
#
loop_
_entity_poly.entity_id
_entity_poly.type
_entity_poly.pdbx_seq_one_letter_code
_entity_poly.pdbx_strand_id
1 'polypeptide(L)'
;MFYRMLKRRATLFATLTIVIYLVWKLLNFTETEYQVSKPPVDSRAEMMEKLVYLAESLAKASHRTYAYKEEKTLNSAFSKVKQVINELIPLSNIKGEEAIESRQDSLYTLTTVVYNFVHKTDATEEMVERIIQDTVNIYPEIHIIVGVPHTVSVRVRRTFKLTALYYKTSNVFYSSYKETDVWKELLSKVSTEYVYIGRNVTKFTEDIQLNVLVNHMISVGATVVSSSVKDTHTGQWKKACDQSILKNYTLVYTPGYYMSINSCFLCNHLAAPFLTHSSLFQHEGWQQMNCYIMQIPLKGGMTSVSGFALWFLELVKLKKIILSCPDSMSYVDNIDGESERDQWLDLVKHSQVEEIYLGQRAHFQYGCNEANTRCPADKPPSLALSHCCMNELSQGVKTVMRACKDHNMICELNDGTLLGSLKFEGTLPWEVDADLSVDSNNFTAVRDILAPYLKSKNLSFRDSKTYYRFYTPMGWFIEIFSISSTDTSRLSKAGISPTRVLIDGEYVATPESPGLFGRNRYSTEMYQHANHWRKRGGTSSWQFYEAGKFAECVKPGHHSCIDQFVADGNLRFNQNLLRG
;
A
#
# COMPACT_ATOMS: atom_id res chain seq x y z
N MET A 1 -5.96 -28.21 42.90
CA MET A 1 -5.51 -29.38 42.10
C MET A 1 -6.13 -29.38 40.69
N PHE A 2 -7.45 -29.22 40.57
CA PHE A 2 -8.20 -29.17 39.30
C PHE A 2 -7.71 -28.09 38.30
N TYR A 3 -7.43 -26.87 38.77
CA TYR A 3 -6.89 -25.78 37.93
C TYR A 3 -5.51 -26.07 37.33
N ARG A 4 -4.63 -26.76 38.07
CA ARG A 4 -3.31 -27.19 37.55
C ARG A 4 -3.44 -28.29 36.50
N MET A 5 -4.45 -29.16 36.61
CA MET A 5 -4.78 -30.14 35.58
C MET A 5 -5.30 -29.49 34.30
N LEU A 6 -6.21 -28.51 34.42
CA LEU A 6 -6.75 -27.76 33.27
C LEU A 6 -5.67 -26.96 32.53
N LYS A 7 -4.79 -26.26 33.27
CA LYS A 7 -3.66 -25.54 32.67
C LYS A 7 -2.71 -26.45 31.90
N ARG A 8 -2.39 -27.64 32.45
CA ARG A 8 -1.54 -28.63 31.77
C ARG A 8 -2.19 -29.25 30.53
N ARG A 9 -3.51 -29.48 30.56
CA ARG A 9 -4.28 -29.94 29.39
C ARG A 9 -4.32 -28.90 28.28
N ALA A 10 -4.50 -27.62 28.62
CA ALA A 10 -4.49 -26.53 27.66
C ALA A 10 -3.12 -26.37 26.99
N THR A 11 -2.01 -26.50 27.74
CA THR A 11 -0.66 -26.45 27.16
C THR A 11 -0.39 -27.62 26.23
N LEU A 12 -0.75 -28.85 26.61
CA LEU A 12 -0.55 -30.03 25.77
C LEU A 12 -1.36 -29.95 24.47
N PHE A 13 -2.60 -29.47 24.54
CA PHE A 13 -3.45 -29.27 23.38
C PHE A 13 -2.87 -28.21 22.45
N ALA A 14 -2.44 -27.06 22.99
CA ALA A 14 -1.81 -26.00 22.22
C ALA A 14 -0.52 -26.47 21.51
N THR A 15 0.34 -27.24 22.19
CA THR A 15 1.57 -27.78 21.58
C THR A 15 1.24 -28.78 20.48
N LEU A 16 0.25 -29.67 20.68
CA LEU A 16 -0.16 -30.63 19.66
C LEU A 16 -0.76 -29.93 18.43
N THR A 17 -1.57 -28.88 18.63
CA THR A 17 -2.12 -28.07 17.55
C THR A 17 -1.03 -27.35 16.77
N ILE A 18 0.00 -26.82 17.43
CA ILE A 18 1.15 -26.18 16.77
C ILE A 18 1.94 -27.19 15.94
N VAL A 19 2.19 -28.40 16.47
CA VAL A 19 2.91 -29.45 15.74
C VAL A 19 2.10 -29.94 14.55
N ILE A 20 0.79 -30.18 14.70
CA ILE A 20 -0.10 -30.56 13.59
C ILE A 20 -0.16 -29.44 12.55
N TYR A 21 -0.23 -28.17 12.97
CA TYR A 21 -0.23 -27.03 12.07
C TYR A 21 1.08 -26.93 11.29
N LEU A 22 2.24 -27.12 11.94
CA LEU A 22 3.54 -27.09 11.29
C LEU A 22 3.72 -28.27 10.31
N VAL A 23 3.28 -29.47 10.68
CA VAL A 23 3.30 -30.65 9.80
C VAL A 23 2.35 -30.44 8.61
N TRP A 24 1.15 -29.93 8.83
CA TRP A 24 0.19 -29.59 7.77
C TRP A 24 0.75 -28.49 6.84
N LYS A 25 1.38 -27.46 7.39
CA LYS A 25 2.03 -26.41 6.59
C LYS A 25 3.17 -26.98 5.76
N LEU A 26 4.01 -27.85 6.33
CA LEU A 26 5.13 -28.49 5.64
C LEU A 26 4.66 -29.46 4.54
N LEU A 27 3.59 -30.23 4.79
CA LEU A 27 3.00 -31.12 3.79
C LEU A 27 2.38 -30.31 2.63
N ASN A 28 1.62 -29.25 2.93
CA ASN A 28 1.02 -28.40 1.89
C ASN A 28 2.03 -27.49 1.17
N PHE A 29 3.18 -27.20 1.78
CA PHE A 29 4.27 -26.49 1.10
C PHE A 29 4.85 -27.31 -0.07
N THR A 30 4.63 -28.63 -0.08
CA THR A 30 5.18 -29.52 -1.12
C THR A 30 4.28 -29.75 -2.32
N GLU A 31 3.01 -29.32 -2.31
CA GLU A 31 2.07 -29.57 -3.40
C GLU A 31 1.85 -28.38 -4.36
N THR A 32 2.17 -27.14 -4.01
CA THR A 32 1.85 -25.99 -4.89
C THR A 32 3.01 -25.18 -5.46
N GLU A 33 4.23 -25.22 -4.93
CA GLU A 33 5.35 -24.47 -5.51
C GLU A 33 6.70 -25.16 -5.27
N TYR A 34 7.08 -26.12 -6.14
CA TYR A 34 8.45 -26.64 -6.18
C TYR A 34 8.82 -27.05 -7.63
N GLN A 35 9.14 -26.05 -8.44
CA GLN A 35 9.69 -26.21 -9.79
C GLN A 35 11.01 -25.44 -9.93
N VAL A 36 11.90 -25.46 -8.94
CA VAL A 36 13.34 -25.16 -9.15
C VAL A 36 14.17 -25.95 -8.14
N SER A 37 15.07 -26.80 -8.65
CA SER A 37 16.01 -27.71 -7.96
C SER A 37 15.40 -28.93 -7.25
N LYS A 38 15.57 -30.12 -7.85
CA LYS A 38 15.32 -31.42 -7.20
C LYS A 38 16.50 -31.74 -6.28
N PRO A 39 16.33 -31.94 -4.96
CA PRO A 39 17.32 -32.67 -4.19
C PRO A 39 17.31 -34.15 -4.61
N PRO A 40 18.41 -34.91 -4.44
CA PRO A 40 18.48 -36.31 -4.81
C PRO A 40 17.40 -37.12 -4.07
N VAL A 41 16.76 -38.04 -4.80
CA VAL A 41 15.56 -38.80 -4.38
C VAL A 41 15.75 -39.48 -3.02
N ASP A 42 16.97 -39.91 -2.70
CA ASP A 42 17.31 -40.54 -1.41
C ASP A 42 17.17 -39.59 -0.21
N SER A 43 17.50 -38.30 -0.35
CA SER A 43 17.41 -37.33 0.76
C SER A 43 15.96 -36.98 1.14
N ARG A 44 15.04 -37.01 0.16
CA ARG A 44 13.61 -36.76 0.39
C ARG A 44 12.92 -37.96 1.03
N ALA A 45 13.27 -39.17 0.58
CA ALA A 45 12.77 -40.40 1.19
C ALA A 45 13.23 -40.54 2.64
N GLU A 46 14.51 -40.30 2.90
CA GLU A 46 15.09 -40.36 4.25
C GLU A 46 14.50 -39.30 5.20
N MET A 47 14.27 -38.06 4.70
CA MET A 47 13.65 -37.00 5.49
C MET A 47 12.19 -37.32 5.82
N MET A 48 11.43 -37.85 4.86
CA MET A 48 10.04 -38.25 5.08
C MET A 48 9.93 -39.43 6.04
N GLU A 49 10.83 -40.42 5.95
CA GLU A 49 10.89 -41.55 6.86
C GLU A 49 11.20 -41.10 8.30
N LYS A 50 12.13 -40.16 8.47
CA LYS A 50 12.43 -39.55 9.79
C LYS A 50 11.26 -38.74 10.35
N LEU A 51 10.50 -38.02 9.52
CA LEU A 51 9.33 -37.25 9.94
C LEU A 51 8.15 -38.16 10.33
N VAL A 52 7.90 -39.23 9.57
CA VAL A 52 6.89 -40.25 9.89
C VAL A 52 7.25 -40.96 11.19
N TYR A 53 8.51 -41.36 11.37
CA TYR A 53 8.99 -41.95 12.63
C TYR A 53 8.81 -41.01 13.84
N LEU A 54 9.04 -39.70 13.65
CA LEU A 54 8.85 -38.68 14.69
C LEU A 54 7.37 -38.53 15.06
N ALA A 55 6.49 -38.47 14.06
CA ALA A 55 5.04 -38.38 14.26
C ALA A 55 4.49 -39.62 14.98
N GLU A 56 4.92 -40.82 14.60
CA GLU A 56 4.53 -42.06 15.27
C GLU A 56 5.05 -42.13 16.72
N SER A 57 6.28 -41.68 16.95
CA SER A 57 6.89 -41.66 18.28
C SER A 57 6.16 -40.71 19.23
N LEU A 58 5.75 -39.53 18.72
CA LEU A 58 4.95 -38.56 19.47
C LEU A 58 3.52 -39.06 19.72
N ALA A 59 2.90 -39.74 18.75
CA ALA A 59 1.58 -40.36 18.91
C ALA A 59 1.61 -41.50 19.94
N LYS A 60 2.63 -42.37 19.92
CA LYS A 60 2.81 -43.43 20.92
C LYS A 60 3.09 -42.87 22.32
N ALA A 61 3.86 -41.77 22.42
CA ALA A 61 4.12 -41.10 23.69
C ALA A 61 2.88 -40.44 24.29
N SER A 62 2.03 -39.81 23.47
CA SER A 62 0.77 -39.19 23.92
C SER A 62 -0.26 -40.25 24.35
N HIS A 63 -0.31 -41.39 23.65
CA HIS A 63 -1.20 -42.49 23.99
C HIS A 63 -0.80 -43.19 25.30
N ARG A 64 0.50 -43.32 25.59
CA ARG A 64 1.02 -43.88 26.85
C ARG A 64 0.86 -42.94 28.04
N THR A 65 0.94 -41.62 27.85
CA THR A 65 0.66 -40.64 28.93
C THR A 65 -0.83 -40.54 29.28
N TYR A 66 -1.72 -40.92 28.36
CA TYR A 66 -3.15 -41.10 28.66
C TYR A 66 -3.43 -42.34 29.54
N ALA A 67 -2.51 -43.32 29.54
CA ALA A 67 -2.65 -44.58 30.27
C ALA A 67 -1.84 -44.65 31.58
N TYR A 68 -0.70 -43.95 31.70
CA TYR A 68 0.10 -43.91 32.93
C TYR A 68 0.81 -42.55 33.14
N LYS A 69 0.91 -42.17 34.41
CA LYS A 69 1.34 -40.85 34.92
C LYS A 69 2.86 -40.68 34.96
N GLU A 70 3.58 -40.94 33.87
CA GLU A 70 5.05 -40.89 33.85
C GLU A 70 5.64 -39.74 33.00
N GLU A 71 6.17 -38.72 33.69
CA GLU A 71 6.83 -37.53 33.15
C GLU A 71 8.18 -37.83 32.46
N LYS A 72 8.80 -38.97 32.79
CA LYS A 72 10.09 -39.41 32.21
C LYS A 72 10.00 -39.75 30.72
N THR A 73 8.86 -40.29 30.26
CA THR A 73 8.71 -40.72 28.86
C THR A 73 8.57 -39.53 27.91
N LEU A 74 7.93 -38.45 28.36
CA LEU A 74 7.76 -37.22 27.58
C LEU A 74 9.09 -36.48 27.41
N ASN A 75 9.89 -36.37 28.48
CA ASN A 75 11.20 -35.73 28.43
C ASN A 75 12.20 -36.49 27.54
N SER A 76 12.12 -37.83 27.51
CA SER A 76 12.92 -38.65 26.59
C SER A 76 12.54 -38.40 25.11
N ALA A 77 11.24 -38.24 24.81
CA ALA A 77 10.78 -37.90 23.47
C ALA A 77 11.22 -36.50 23.02
N PHE A 78 11.12 -35.49 23.90
CA PHE A 78 11.62 -34.13 23.61
C PHE A 78 13.14 -34.09 23.40
N SER A 79 13.91 -34.87 24.16
CA SER A 79 15.36 -34.97 23.97
C SER A 79 15.71 -35.55 22.60
N LYS A 80 14.96 -36.55 22.12
CA LYS A 80 15.15 -37.12 20.77
C LYS A 80 14.77 -36.15 19.66
N VAL A 81 13.68 -35.39 19.82
CA VAL A 81 13.31 -34.31 18.88
C VAL A 81 14.42 -33.26 18.79
N LYS A 82 14.98 -32.85 19.94
CA LYS A 82 16.09 -31.88 19.98
C LYS A 82 17.37 -32.41 19.32
N GLN A 83 17.65 -33.70 19.48
CA GLN A 83 18.77 -34.35 18.81
C GLN A 83 18.59 -34.39 17.29
N VAL A 84 17.40 -34.76 16.79
CA VAL A 84 17.09 -34.76 15.35
C VAL A 84 17.16 -33.35 14.76
N ILE A 85 16.70 -32.33 15.49
CA ILE A 85 16.85 -30.93 15.07
C ILE A 85 18.33 -30.54 14.96
N ASN A 86 19.17 -30.95 15.91
CA ASN A 86 20.60 -30.66 15.88
C ASN A 86 21.34 -31.44 14.78
N GLU A 87 20.90 -32.66 14.45
CA GLU A 87 21.47 -33.47 13.36
C GLU A 87 21.04 -32.97 11.97
N LEU A 88 19.90 -32.27 11.87
CA LEU A 88 19.45 -31.57 10.66
C LEU A 88 20.13 -30.20 10.46
N ILE A 89 20.90 -29.73 11.44
CA ILE A 89 21.71 -28.50 11.35
C ILE A 89 23.20 -28.88 11.30
N PRO A 90 23.76 -29.13 10.10
CA PRO A 90 25.19 -28.88 9.92
C PRO A 90 25.48 -28.16 8.60
N LEU A 91 25.46 -26.82 8.61
CA LEU A 91 26.20 -25.98 7.64
C LEU A 91 26.68 -24.63 8.23
N SER A 92 26.80 -24.50 9.56
CA SER A 92 27.27 -23.26 10.20
C SER A 92 28.76 -23.28 10.58
N ASN A 93 29.61 -23.97 9.83
CA ASN A 93 31.07 -23.89 9.99
C ASN A 93 31.73 -23.86 8.61
N ILE A 94 31.69 -22.70 7.97
CA ILE A 94 32.62 -22.37 6.88
C ILE A 94 33.68 -21.48 7.48
N LYS A 95 34.92 -21.98 7.46
CA LYS A 95 36.15 -21.28 7.82
C LYS A 95 36.15 -19.88 7.18
N GLY A 96 36.12 -18.84 8.01
CA GLY A 96 35.80 -17.47 7.63
C GLY A 96 36.95 -16.65 7.04
N GLU A 97 38.12 -17.21 6.78
CA GLU A 97 39.29 -16.41 6.36
C GLU A 97 39.80 -16.72 4.94
N GLU A 98 39.57 -17.91 4.38
CA GLU A 98 39.96 -18.23 2.98
C GLU A 98 38.86 -17.88 1.94
N ALA A 99 37.64 -17.56 2.37
CA ALA A 99 36.51 -17.28 1.47
C ALA A 99 36.34 -15.79 1.10
N ILE A 100 37.17 -14.89 1.63
CA ILE A 100 37.02 -13.44 1.42
C ILE A 100 37.63 -13.02 0.09
N GLU A 101 38.83 -13.52 -0.27
CA GLU A 101 39.45 -13.24 -1.58
C GLU A 101 38.65 -13.86 -2.73
N SER A 102 38.17 -15.10 -2.60
CA SER A 102 37.37 -15.74 -3.67
C SER A 102 35.99 -15.09 -3.89
N ARG A 103 35.48 -14.35 -2.90
CA ARG A 103 34.21 -13.62 -2.99
C ARG A 103 34.37 -12.21 -3.55
N GLN A 104 35.54 -11.59 -3.39
CA GLN A 104 35.77 -10.24 -3.89
C GLN A 104 35.85 -10.21 -5.42
N ASP A 105 36.54 -11.19 -6.04
CA ASP A 105 36.53 -11.39 -7.50
C ASP A 105 35.13 -11.71 -8.04
N SER A 106 34.31 -12.42 -7.25
CA SER A 106 32.91 -12.68 -7.60
C SER A 106 32.06 -11.41 -7.57
N LEU A 107 32.32 -10.47 -6.66
CA LEU A 107 31.52 -9.26 -6.53
C LEU A 107 31.63 -8.36 -7.78
N TYR A 108 32.84 -8.20 -8.33
CA TYR A 108 33.10 -7.35 -9.50
C TYR A 108 32.43 -7.85 -10.78
N THR A 109 32.25 -9.17 -10.88
CA THR A 109 31.57 -9.82 -12.01
C THR A 109 30.06 -9.90 -11.81
N LEU A 110 29.59 -9.87 -10.55
CA LEU A 110 28.18 -9.99 -10.20
C LEU A 110 27.45 -8.65 -10.06
N THR A 111 28.14 -7.54 -9.81
CA THR A 111 27.48 -6.27 -9.46
C THR A 111 27.94 -5.07 -10.29
N THR A 112 26.99 -4.26 -10.75
CA THR A 112 27.23 -2.91 -11.30
C THR A 112 26.64 -1.85 -10.38
N VAL A 113 27.37 -0.76 -10.18
CA VAL A 113 26.91 0.41 -9.42
C VAL A 113 26.37 1.46 -10.39
N VAL A 114 25.18 2.00 -10.15
CA VAL A 114 24.55 3.01 -11.00
C VAL A 114 24.22 4.27 -10.21
N TYR A 115 24.71 5.41 -10.70
CA TYR A 115 24.42 6.74 -10.15
C TYR A 115 23.72 7.63 -11.18
N ASN A 116 22.79 8.46 -10.72
CA ASN A 116 22.12 9.46 -11.55
C ASN A 116 22.23 10.85 -10.89
N PHE A 117 22.99 11.74 -11.51
CA PHE A 117 23.18 13.12 -11.07
C PHE A 117 22.53 14.13 -12.04
N VAL A 118 21.82 13.68 -13.08
CA VAL A 118 21.28 14.56 -14.14
C VAL A 118 20.34 15.62 -13.58
N HIS A 119 19.56 15.28 -12.55
CA HIS A 119 18.55 16.15 -11.94
C HIS A 119 18.91 16.62 -10.54
N LYS A 120 20.11 16.28 -10.06
CA LYS A 120 20.57 16.70 -8.74
C LYS A 120 21.07 18.15 -8.84
N THR A 121 20.26 19.09 -8.38
CA THR A 121 20.47 20.55 -8.57
C THR A 121 21.70 21.09 -7.84
N ASP A 122 22.13 20.39 -6.79
CA ASP A 122 23.31 20.67 -5.96
C ASP A 122 24.51 19.78 -6.31
N ALA A 123 24.42 18.88 -7.31
CA ALA A 123 25.54 18.04 -7.70
C ALA A 123 26.65 18.88 -8.35
N THR A 124 27.76 19.02 -7.62
CA THR A 124 28.98 19.62 -8.16
C THR A 124 29.82 18.58 -8.89
N GLU A 125 30.66 19.03 -9.82
CA GLU A 125 31.59 18.17 -10.55
C GLU A 125 32.54 17.42 -9.59
N GLU A 126 33.04 18.12 -8.57
CA GLU A 126 33.88 17.55 -7.50
C GLU A 126 33.16 16.47 -6.69
N MET A 127 31.86 16.65 -6.43
CA MET A 127 31.06 15.66 -5.70
C MET A 127 30.94 14.36 -6.48
N VAL A 128 30.64 14.45 -7.78
CA VAL A 128 30.50 13.26 -8.65
C VAL A 128 31.84 12.54 -8.79
N GLU A 129 32.93 13.27 -9.03
CA GLU A 129 34.28 12.70 -9.11
C GLU A 129 34.67 11.99 -7.81
N ARG A 130 34.42 12.63 -6.66
CA ARG A 130 34.68 12.03 -5.35
C ARG A 130 33.90 10.74 -5.14
N ILE A 131 32.60 10.70 -5.45
CA ILE A 131 31.78 9.47 -5.27
C ILE A 131 32.29 8.32 -6.14
N ILE A 132 32.70 8.61 -7.39
CA ILE A 132 33.30 7.60 -8.27
C ILE A 132 34.63 7.13 -7.70
N GLN A 133 35.50 8.06 -7.28
CA GLN A 133 36.80 7.74 -6.71
C GLN A 133 36.67 6.90 -5.44
N ASP A 134 35.76 7.29 -4.55
CA ASP A 134 35.44 6.55 -3.32
C ASP A 134 35.00 5.12 -3.66
N THR A 135 34.13 4.96 -4.66
CA THR A 135 33.65 3.64 -5.11
C THR A 135 34.79 2.77 -5.63
N VAL A 136 35.66 3.33 -6.49
CA VAL A 136 36.80 2.60 -7.07
C VAL A 136 37.87 2.29 -6.03
N ASN A 137 38.14 3.20 -5.09
CA ASN A 137 39.13 2.96 -4.04
C ASN A 137 38.77 1.73 -3.18
N ILE A 138 37.48 1.52 -2.95
CA ILE A 138 36.97 0.39 -2.16
C ILE A 138 36.77 -0.85 -3.04
N TYR A 139 36.29 -0.66 -4.27
CA TYR A 139 35.99 -1.72 -5.23
C TYR A 139 36.63 -1.42 -6.61
N PRO A 140 37.95 -1.67 -6.78
CA PRO A 140 38.71 -1.19 -7.94
C PRO A 140 38.22 -1.66 -9.31
N GLU A 141 37.64 -2.87 -9.37
CA GLU A 141 37.22 -3.49 -10.63
C GLU A 141 35.70 -3.46 -10.85
N ILE A 142 34.94 -2.83 -9.94
CA ILE A 142 33.49 -2.76 -10.09
C ILE A 142 33.12 -1.89 -11.28
N HIS A 143 32.13 -2.34 -12.05
CA HIS A 143 31.61 -1.53 -13.15
C HIS A 143 30.71 -0.44 -12.58
N ILE A 144 30.97 0.81 -12.96
CA ILE A 144 30.16 1.96 -12.54
C ILE A 144 29.51 2.61 -13.77
N ILE A 145 28.20 2.86 -13.71
CA ILE A 145 27.47 3.60 -14.74
C ILE A 145 26.98 4.90 -14.12
N VAL A 146 27.28 6.04 -14.75
CA VAL A 146 26.96 7.35 -14.20
C VAL A 146 26.23 8.21 -15.23
N GLY A 147 25.05 8.69 -14.86
CA GLY A 147 24.33 9.73 -15.59
C GLY A 147 24.71 11.11 -15.07
N VAL A 148 25.19 11.99 -15.96
CA VAL A 148 25.59 13.37 -15.62
C VAL A 148 24.88 14.39 -16.52
N PRO A 149 24.56 15.59 -16.00
CA PRO A 149 23.98 16.66 -16.82
C PRO A 149 24.93 17.04 -17.97
N HIS A 150 24.43 17.30 -19.17
CA HIS A 150 25.25 17.84 -20.26
C HIS A 150 25.73 19.26 -19.95
N THR A 151 25.11 19.99 -19.03
CA THR A 151 25.54 21.34 -18.64
C THR A 151 26.90 21.37 -17.92
N VAL A 152 27.43 20.21 -17.49
CA VAL A 152 28.81 20.12 -16.96
C VAL A 152 29.83 20.59 -18.01
N SER A 153 30.89 21.24 -17.52
CA SER A 153 31.86 21.93 -18.36
C SER A 153 32.57 20.97 -19.33
N VAL A 154 33.00 21.46 -20.49
CA VAL A 154 33.74 20.66 -21.48
C VAL A 154 35.01 20.05 -20.86
N ARG A 155 35.66 20.78 -19.95
CA ARG A 155 36.82 20.32 -19.19
C ARG A 155 36.47 19.09 -18.36
N VAL A 156 35.33 19.11 -17.68
CA VAL A 156 34.88 17.99 -16.86
C VAL A 156 34.35 16.82 -17.67
N ARG A 157 33.73 17.05 -18.84
CA ARG A 157 33.45 15.92 -19.75
C ARG A 157 34.73 15.22 -20.21
N ARG A 158 35.83 15.96 -20.40
CA ARG A 158 37.15 15.36 -20.70
C ARG A 158 37.71 14.61 -19.49
N THR A 159 37.61 15.18 -18.29
CA THR A 159 37.97 14.48 -17.05
C THR A 159 37.20 13.18 -16.93
N PHE A 160 35.87 13.19 -16.99
CA PHE A 160 35.05 11.97 -16.95
C PHE A 160 35.38 10.96 -18.06
N LYS A 161 35.71 11.41 -19.27
CA LYS A 161 36.18 10.50 -20.32
C LYS A 161 37.52 9.85 -19.98
N LEU A 162 38.44 10.61 -19.38
CA LEU A 162 39.70 10.07 -18.86
C LEU A 162 39.45 9.14 -17.68
N THR A 163 38.58 9.51 -16.74
CA THR A 163 38.13 8.68 -15.62
C THR A 163 37.51 7.36 -16.11
N ALA A 164 36.77 7.36 -17.22
CA ALA A 164 36.26 6.15 -17.86
C ALA A 164 37.30 5.30 -18.58
N LEU A 165 38.45 5.87 -18.93
CA LEU A 165 39.60 5.12 -19.45
C LEU A 165 40.42 4.51 -18.31
N TYR A 166 40.54 5.21 -17.18
CA TYR A 166 41.29 4.74 -15.99
C TYR A 166 40.50 3.77 -15.13
N TYR A 167 39.19 3.97 -15.01
CA TYR A 167 38.29 3.16 -14.21
C TYR A 167 37.27 2.51 -15.13
N LYS A 168 36.83 1.28 -14.80
CA LYS A 168 35.78 0.57 -15.54
C LYS A 168 34.43 1.28 -15.35
N THR A 169 34.28 2.44 -15.97
CA THR A 169 33.10 3.30 -15.82
C THR A 169 32.51 3.68 -17.17
N SER A 170 31.19 3.82 -17.21
CA SER A 170 30.43 4.23 -18.39
C SER A 170 29.69 5.52 -18.07
N ASN A 171 30.22 6.63 -18.57
CA ASN A 171 29.66 7.96 -18.36
C ASN A 171 28.69 8.32 -19.49
N VAL A 172 27.46 8.66 -19.12
CA VAL A 172 26.38 9.01 -20.05
C VAL A 172 25.92 10.45 -19.78
N PHE A 173 25.94 11.28 -20.82
CA PHE A 173 25.65 12.72 -20.72
C PHE A 173 24.25 13.03 -21.25
N TYR A 174 23.50 13.87 -20.53
CA TYR A 174 22.07 14.14 -20.81
C TYR A 174 21.72 15.63 -20.92
N SER A 175 21.16 16.07 -22.05
CA SER A 175 20.93 17.50 -22.38
C SER A 175 19.58 18.00 -21.91
N SER A 176 18.61 17.10 -21.78
CA SER A 176 17.29 17.35 -21.22
C SER A 176 16.50 16.04 -21.33
N TYR A 177 16.51 15.24 -20.28
CA TYR A 177 15.65 14.07 -20.16
C TYR A 177 14.83 14.21 -18.89
N LYS A 178 13.75 13.46 -18.75
CA LYS A 178 13.12 13.32 -17.44
C LYS A 178 13.87 12.27 -16.63
N GLU A 179 13.90 12.43 -15.32
CA GLU A 179 14.77 11.67 -14.43
C GLU A 179 14.60 10.15 -14.55
N THR A 180 13.36 9.68 -14.73
CA THR A 180 13.06 8.26 -14.94
C THR A 180 13.54 7.71 -16.28
N ASP A 181 13.56 8.52 -17.34
CA ASP A 181 14.10 8.12 -18.64
C ASP A 181 15.62 7.96 -18.58
N VAL A 182 16.29 8.83 -17.81
CA VAL A 182 17.73 8.68 -17.52
C VAL A 182 17.97 7.35 -16.81
N TRP A 183 17.26 7.09 -15.71
CA TRP A 183 17.42 5.83 -14.97
C TRP A 183 17.19 4.60 -15.85
N LYS A 184 16.17 4.61 -16.71
CA LYS A 184 15.92 3.52 -17.68
C LYS A 184 17.11 3.24 -18.57
N GLU A 185 17.68 4.27 -19.18
CA GLU A 185 18.81 4.09 -20.09
C GLU A 185 20.08 3.66 -19.35
N LEU A 186 20.32 4.18 -18.14
CA LEU A 186 21.44 3.74 -17.31
C LEU A 186 21.29 2.26 -16.94
N LEU A 187 20.09 1.84 -16.51
CA LEU A 187 19.80 0.47 -16.12
C LEU A 187 19.81 -0.50 -17.31
N SER A 188 19.45 -0.07 -18.52
CA SER A 188 19.53 -0.92 -19.71
C SER A 188 20.96 -1.26 -20.14
N LYS A 189 21.96 -0.54 -19.61
CA LYS A 189 23.39 -0.79 -19.86
C LYS A 189 24.02 -1.74 -18.84
N VAL A 190 23.28 -2.13 -17.80
CA VAL A 190 23.75 -3.09 -16.80
C VAL A 190 23.72 -4.50 -17.39
N SER A 191 24.86 -5.19 -17.33
CA SER A 191 25.01 -6.58 -17.80
C SER A 191 25.30 -7.59 -16.69
N THR A 192 25.57 -7.12 -15.48
CA THR A 192 25.83 -7.95 -14.30
C THR A 192 24.53 -8.46 -13.67
N GLU A 193 24.59 -9.48 -12.81
CA GLU A 193 23.41 -10.10 -12.19
C GLU A 193 22.67 -9.15 -11.23
N TYR A 194 23.43 -8.35 -10.48
CA TYR A 194 22.93 -7.41 -9.50
C TYR A 194 23.27 -5.97 -9.87
N VAL A 195 22.38 -5.05 -9.54
CA VAL A 195 22.58 -3.62 -9.69
C VAL A 195 22.39 -2.92 -8.36
N TYR A 196 23.37 -2.11 -7.97
CA TYR A 196 23.26 -1.20 -6.84
C TYR A 196 22.82 0.18 -7.36
N ILE A 197 21.62 0.60 -6.97
CA ILE A 197 21.01 1.87 -7.33
C ILE A 197 21.39 2.92 -6.29
N GLY A 198 22.41 3.71 -6.61
CA GLY A 198 22.99 4.74 -5.75
C GLY A 198 22.21 6.06 -5.73
N ARG A 199 20.88 6.03 -5.62
CA ARG A 199 20.07 7.27 -5.58
C ARG A 199 20.41 8.12 -4.36
N ASN A 200 20.51 9.43 -4.54
CA ASN A 200 20.80 10.42 -3.49
C ASN A 200 22.09 10.18 -2.67
N VAL A 201 23.00 9.31 -3.13
CA VAL A 201 24.29 9.07 -2.48
C VAL A 201 25.18 10.32 -2.54
N THR A 202 25.93 10.56 -1.47
CA THR A 202 26.81 11.74 -1.34
C THR A 202 28.26 11.39 -1.10
N LYS A 203 28.47 10.22 -0.51
CA LYS A 203 29.76 9.60 -0.25
C LYS A 203 29.60 8.09 -0.39
N PHE A 204 30.60 7.45 -0.96
CA PHE A 204 30.68 6.00 -0.96
C PHE A 204 31.74 5.59 0.07
N THR A 205 31.44 4.64 0.95
CA THR A 205 32.37 4.25 2.03
C THR A 205 32.29 2.75 2.25
N GLU A 206 33.24 2.20 3.00
CA GLU A 206 33.27 0.78 3.36
C GLU A 206 32.01 0.35 4.13
N ASP A 207 31.36 1.28 4.84
CA ASP A 207 30.13 1.02 5.60
C ASP A 207 28.97 0.49 4.73
N ILE A 208 28.99 0.74 3.41
CA ILE A 208 27.95 0.24 2.49
C ILE A 208 28.02 -1.29 2.36
N GLN A 209 29.21 -1.90 2.48
CA GLN A 209 29.40 -3.36 2.49
C GLN A 209 28.63 -4.10 1.36
N LEU A 210 28.90 -3.79 0.08
CA LEU A 210 28.20 -4.39 -1.07
C LEU A 210 28.25 -5.92 -1.07
N ASN A 211 29.38 -6.49 -0.63
CA ASN A 211 29.55 -7.93 -0.43
C ASN A 211 28.50 -8.52 0.54
N VAL A 212 28.20 -7.82 1.64
CA VAL A 212 27.19 -8.25 2.62
C VAL A 212 25.79 -8.15 2.01
N LEU A 213 25.48 -7.06 1.29
CA LEU A 213 24.19 -6.90 0.62
C LEU A 213 23.95 -8.01 -0.42
N VAL A 214 24.96 -8.35 -1.24
CA VAL A 214 24.89 -9.47 -2.20
C VAL A 214 24.72 -10.80 -1.48
N ASN A 215 25.42 -11.04 -0.39
CA ASN A 215 25.23 -12.26 0.42
C ASN A 215 23.80 -12.38 0.95
N HIS A 216 23.14 -11.27 1.31
CA HIS A 216 21.73 -11.28 1.72
C HIS A 216 20.78 -11.56 0.55
N MET A 217 21.05 -11.02 -0.65
CA MET A 217 20.32 -11.38 -1.86
C MET A 217 20.33 -12.90 -2.08
N ILE A 218 21.51 -13.52 -2.01
CA ILE A 218 21.70 -14.95 -2.27
C ILE A 218 21.15 -15.83 -1.14
N SER A 219 21.57 -15.57 0.11
CA SER A 219 21.28 -16.48 1.24
C SER A 219 19.82 -16.45 1.69
N VAL A 220 19.15 -15.29 1.56
CA VAL A 220 17.75 -15.12 1.95
C VAL A 220 16.81 -15.25 0.75
N GLY A 221 17.34 -15.20 -0.47
CA GLY A 221 16.52 -15.07 -1.68
C GLY A 221 15.79 -13.72 -1.73
N ALA A 222 16.42 -12.67 -1.20
CA ALA A 222 15.84 -11.34 -1.21
C ALA A 222 15.75 -10.79 -2.64
N THR A 223 14.70 -10.03 -2.92
CA THR A 223 14.53 -9.35 -4.22
C THR A 223 15.19 -7.98 -4.23
N VAL A 224 15.15 -7.28 -3.09
CA VAL A 224 15.78 -5.99 -2.89
C VAL A 224 16.42 -5.97 -1.50
N VAL A 225 17.65 -5.49 -1.41
CA VAL A 225 18.36 -5.31 -0.13
C VAL A 225 18.95 -3.91 -0.10
N SER A 226 18.74 -3.19 0.98
CA SER A 226 19.27 -1.85 1.21
C SER A 226 20.02 -1.78 2.53
N SER A 227 20.73 -0.68 2.70
CA SER A 227 21.44 -0.27 3.91
C SER A 227 20.56 0.65 4.75
N SER A 228 20.97 0.87 6.00
CA SER A 228 20.57 2.08 6.72
C SER A 228 21.16 3.33 6.06
N VAL A 229 20.67 4.50 6.44
CA VAL A 229 21.15 5.77 5.86
C VAL A 229 21.53 6.77 6.93
N LYS A 230 22.57 7.53 6.64
CA LYS A 230 22.99 8.69 7.40
C LYS A 230 22.92 9.94 6.53
N ASP A 231 22.19 10.93 7.00
CA ASP A 231 22.13 12.24 6.38
C ASP A 231 23.47 12.97 6.59
N THR A 232 24.12 13.38 5.50
CA THR A 232 25.46 13.99 5.61
C THR A 232 25.47 15.42 6.13
N HIS A 233 24.33 16.11 6.11
CA HIS A 233 24.19 17.48 6.60
C HIS A 233 23.83 17.51 8.08
N THR A 234 22.88 16.66 8.49
CA THR A 234 22.36 16.66 9.88
C THR A 234 23.02 15.61 10.77
N GLY A 235 23.69 14.62 10.18
CA GLY A 235 24.27 13.49 10.90
C GLY A 235 23.25 12.47 11.41
N GLN A 236 21.96 12.67 11.12
CA GLN A 236 20.89 11.77 11.55
C GLN A 236 20.98 10.42 10.85
N TRP A 237 20.78 9.35 11.62
CA TRP A 237 20.71 7.98 11.12
C TRP A 237 19.27 7.48 11.07
N LYS A 238 18.90 6.76 10.01
CA LYS A 238 17.63 6.02 9.94
C LYS A 238 17.84 4.64 9.33
N LYS A 239 17.02 3.70 9.78
CA LYS A 239 16.90 2.36 9.18
C LYS A 239 16.39 2.35 7.73
N ALA A 240 15.82 3.44 7.22
CA ALA A 240 15.21 3.55 5.88
C ALA A 240 14.27 2.38 5.48
N CYS A 241 13.45 1.94 6.44
CA CYS A 241 12.50 0.85 6.26
C CYS A 241 11.10 1.34 6.61
N ASP A 242 10.23 1.37 5.60
CA ASP A 242 8.84 1.80 5.72
C ASP A 242 7.88 0.67 5.33
N GLN A 243 6.73 0.64 6.01
CA GLN A 243 5.58 -0.18 5.65
C GLN A 243 4.60 0.67 4.85
N SER A 244 4.34 0.30 3.60
CA SER A 244 3.37 0.98 2.75
C SER A 244 2.03 0.25 2.72
N ILE A 245 0.93 0.99 2.84
CA ILE A 245 -0.44 0.50 2.65
C ILE A 245 -1.13 1.42 1.64
N LEU A 246 -1.58 0.85 0.51
CA LEU A 246 -2.42 1.55 -0.46
C LEU A 246 -3.85 1.03 -0.34
N LYS A 247 -4.74 1.84 0.23
CA LYS A 247 -6.14 1.46 0.48
C LYS A 247 -7.05 2.70 0.46
N ASN A 248 -8.25 2.55 -0.09
CA ASN A 248 -9.26 3.60 -0.13
C ASN A 248 -8.77 4.94 -0.71
N TYR A 249 -8.04 4.93 -1.82
CA TYR A 249 -7.46 6.14 -2.44
C TYR A 249 -6.39 6.83 -1.59
N THR A 250 -5.95 6.20 -0.49
CA THR A 250 -4.91 6.71 0.42
C THR A 250 -3.69 5.79 0.40
N LEU A 251 -2.51 6.38 0.26
CA LEU A 251 -1.22 5.71 0.42
C LEU A 251 -0.58 6.14 1.73
N VAL A 252 -0.34 5.20 2.63
CA VAL A 252 0.31 5.47 3.93
C VAL A 252 1.65 4.75 3.98
N TYR A 253 2.71 5.50 4.27
CA TYR A 253 4.01 4.98 4.65
C TYR A 253 4.19 5.12 6.15
N THR A 254 4.43 4.00 6.84
CA THR A 254 4.66 3.96 8.28
C THR A 254 6.11 3.54 8.55
N PRO A 255 6.94 4.39 9.16
CA PRO A 255 8.32 4.03 9.48
C PRO A 255 8.41 2.85 10.43
N GLY A 256 8.95 1.72 9.99
CA GLY A 256 8.81 0.49 10.77
C GLY A 256 9.01 -0.80 9.99
N TYR A 257 9.12 -1.88 10.74
CA TYR A 257 9.13 -3.24 10.23
C TYR A 257 8.30 -4.14 11.16
N TYR A 258 7.65 -5.14 10.57
CA TYR A 258 6.87 -6.12 11.33
C TYR A 258 7.74 -7.29 11.83
N MET A 259 8.80 -7.62 11.10
CA MET A 259 9.71 -8.72 11.40
C MET A 259 11.11 -8.49 10.84
N SER A 260 12.09 -9.24 11.34
CA SER A 260 13.47 -9.25 10.88
C SER A 260 13.92 -10.64 10.43
N ILE A 261 14.94 -10.68 9.58
CA ILE A 261 15.59 -11.90 9.09
C ILE A 261 17.08 -11.62 8.86
N ASN A 262 17.96 -12.48 9.38
CA ASN A 262 19.42 -12.34 9.26
C ASN A 262 19.93 -10.93 9.56
N SER A 263 19.53 -10.37 10.71
CA SER A 263 19.84 -8.99 11.15
C SER A 263 19.27 -7.86 10.29
N CYS A 264 18.53 -8.15 9.21
CA CYS A 264 17.85 -7.15 8.39
C CYS A 264 16.36 -7.05 8.71
N PHE A 265 15.75 -5.91 8.41
CA PHE A 265 14.33 -5.63 8.57
C PHE A 265 13.56 -5.95 7.29
N LEU A 266 12.38 -6.57 7.42
CA LEU A 266 11.46 -6.76 6.29
C LEU A 266 10.64 -5.49 6.05
N CYS A 267 10.74 -4.94 4.85
CA CYS A 267 10.15 -3.66 4.47
C CYS A 267 9.17 -3.83 3.29
N ASN A 268 8.34 -2.82 3.06
CA ASN A 268 7.53 -2.73 1.83
C ASN A 268 8.03 -1.60 0.92
N HIS A 269 8.75 -0.65 1.50
CA HIS A 269 9.37 0.46 0.81
C HIS A 269 10.70 0.81 1.49
N LEU A 270 11.66 1.22 0.67
CA LEU A 270 12.96 1.70 1.10
C LEU A 270 13.08 3.13 0.60
N ALA A 271 13.56 4.05 1.42
CA ALA A 271 13.92 5.42 1.02
C ALA A 271 15.44 5.56 0.73
N ALA A 272 16.19 4.47 0.87
CA ALA A 272 17.64 4.41 0.77
C ALA A 272 18.13 3.90 -0.60
N PRO A 273 19.42 4.08 -0.93
CA PRO A 273 20.08 3.32 -2.00
C PRO A 273 19.91 1.81 -1.80
N PHE A 274 19.78 1.04 -2.86
CA PHE A 274 19.48 -0.40 -2.73
C PHE A 274 20.11 -1.24 -3.83
N LEU A 275 20.38 -2.50 -3.51
CA LEU A 275 20.80 -3.56 -4.40
C LEU A 275 19.57 -4.40 -4.82
N THR A 276 19.53 -4.81 -6.08
CA THR A 276 18.46 -5.66 -6.62
C THR A 276 18.96 -6.44 -7.83
N HIS A 277 18.21 -7.44 -8.29
CA HIS A 277 18.50 -8.12 -9.56
C HIS A 277 18.35 -7.17 -10.75
N SER A 278 19.32 -7.18 -11.67
CA SER A 278 19.30 -6.36 -12.89
C SER A 278 18.20 -6.79 -13.86
N SER A 279 17.83 -8.07 -13.86
CA SER A 279 16.78 -8.65 -14.70
C SER A 279 15.40 -8.00 -14.51
N LEU A 280 15.16 -7.37 -13.35
CA LEU A 280 13.92 -6.61 -13.09
C LEU A 280 13.80 -5.33 -13.94
N PHE A 281 14.91 -4.89 -14.57
CA PHE A 281 14.96 -3.70 -15.42
C PHE A 281 15.32 -4.02 -16.89
N GLN A 282 15.54 -5.28 -17.25
CA GLN A 282 15.92 -5.70 -18.61
C GLN A 282 14.73 -6.26 -19.43
N HIS A 283 14.83 -6.17 -20.75
CA HIS A 283 13.75 -6.47 -21.72
C HIS A 283 13.27 -7.93 -21.74
N GLU A 284 14.12 -8.90 -21.38
CA GLU A 284 13.72 -10.33 -21.26
C GLU A 284 12.96 -10.60 -19.97
N GLY A 285 13.35 -9.91 -18.89
CA GLY A 285 12.48 -9.72 -17.73
C GLY A 285 11.12 -9.31 -18.25
N TRP A 286 11.05 -8.22 -19.03
CA TRP A 286 9.80 -7.58 -19.48
C TRP A 286 8.80 -8.47 -20.23
N GLN A 287 9.23 -9.57 -20.82
CA GLN A 287 8.37 -10.49 -21.58
C GLN A 287 7.99 -11.77 -20.82
N GLN A 288 8.84 -12.28 -19.92
CA GLN A 288 8.63 -13.59 -19.29
C GLN A 288 7.56 -13.59 -18.19
N MET A 289 7.27 -12.44 -17.57
CA MET A 289 6.08 -12.28 -16.75
C MET A 289 5.04 -11.54 -17.57
N ASN A 290 3.95 -12.22 -17.90
CA ASN A 290 2.80 -11.75 -18.69
C ASN A 290 1.99 -10.65 -17.96
N CYS A 291 2.69 -9.68 -17.36
CA CYS A 291 2.24 -8.90 -16.23
C CYS A 291 2.67 -7.44 -16.40
N TYR A 292 1.70 -6.56 -16.22
CA TYR A 292 1.77 -5.10 -16.23
C TYR A 292 2.99 -4.51 -15.48
N ILE A 293 3.56 -5.28 -14.53
CA ILE A 293 4.77 -5.04 -13.72
C ILE A 293 5.94 -4.50 -14.55
N MET A 294 6.12 -4.96 -15.79
CA MET A 294 7.30 -4.58 -16.58
C MET A 294 7.08 -3.52 -17.65
N GLN A 295 5.86 -2.98 -17.74
CA GLN A 295 5.62 -1.66 -18.33
C GLN A 295 5.75 -0.54 -17.28
N ILE A 296 5.92 -0.90 -16.00
CA ILE A 296 6.04 0.02 -14.86
C ILE A 296 7.49 0.41 -14.47
N PRO A 297 8.61 -0.24 -14.89
CA PRO A 297 9.92 0.16 -14.39
C PRO A 297 10.19 1.57 -14.88
N LEU A 298 10.05 2.52 -13.95
CA LEU A 298 10.21 3.96 -14.12
C LEU A 298 9.50 4.50 -15.38
N LYS A 299 8.16 4.46 -15.43
CA LYS A 299 7.39 5.02 -16.56
C LYS A 299 7.96 6.36 -17.00
N GLY A 300 8.30 6.44 -18.28
CA GLY A 300 8.97 7.61 -18.83
C GLY A 300 8.03 8.79 -18.70
N GLY A 301 8.54 9.93 -18.26
CA GLY A 301 7.67 11.01 -17.86
C GLY A 301 7.64 11.35 -16.38
N MET A 302 8.04 10.42 -15.50
CA MET A 302 7.88 10.55 -14.05
C MET A 302 9.12 11.07 -13.32
N THR A 303 8.94 11.57 -12.10
CA THR A 303 10.05 11.76 -11.14
C THR A 303 10.59 10.42 -10.64
N SER A 304 11.83 10.38 -10.15
CA SER A 304 12.37 9.15 -9.56
C SER A 304 11.59 8.70 -8.33
N VAL A 305 11.13 9.63 -7.49
CA VAL A 305 10.30 9.35 -6.30
C VAL A 305 9.04 8.60 -6.70
N SER A 306 8.24 9.14 -7.63
CA SER A 306 7.03 8.49 -8.12
C SER A 306 7.34 7.13 -8.78
N GLY A 307 8.40 7.08 -9.59
CA GLY A 307 8.80 5.87 -10.30
C GLY A 307 9.19 4.72 -9.37
N PHE A 308 10.07 4.97 -8.39
CA PHE A 308 10.49 3.95 -7.43
C PHE A 308 9.38 3.58 -6.44
N ALA A 309 8.56 4.54 -6.00
CA ALA A 309 7.42 4.24 -5.15
C ALA A 309 6.42 3.29 -5.83
N LEU A 310 6.07 3.54 -7.10
CA LEU A 310 5.25 2.62 -7.88
C LEU A 310 5.89 1.24 -8.02
N TRP A 311 7.20 1.18 -8.27
CA TRP A 311 7.93 -0.07 -8.38
C TRP A 311 7.86 -0.89 -7.07
N PHE A 312 8.11 -0.26 -5.92
CA PHE A 312 7.98 -0.93 -4.62
C PHE A 312 6.54 -1.42 -4.35
N LEU A 313 5.52 -0.64 -4.68
CA LEU A 313 4.12 -1.07 -4.53
C LEU A 313 3.81 -2.33 -5.36
N GLU A 314 4.37 -2.46 -6.56
CA GLU A 314 4.22 -3.68 -7.37
C GLU A 314 4.97 -4.87 -6.75
N LEU A 315 6.19 -4.67 -6.25
CA LEU A 315 6.93 -5.72 -5.55
C LEU A 315 6.17 -6.24 -4.31
N VAL A 316 5.49 -5.36 -3.58
CA VAL A 316 4.63 -5.73 -2.43
C VAL A 316 3.44 -6.58 -2.88
N LYS A 317 2.75 -6.19 -3.97
CA LYS A 317 1.64 -7.00 -4.54
C LYS A 317 2.10 -8.41 -4.93
N LEU A 318 3.33 -8.52 -5.43
CA LEU A 318 4.00 -9.77 -5.78
C LEU A 318 4.57 -10.55 -4.60
N LYS A 319 4.42 -10.03 -3.36
CA LYS A 319 4.96 -10.64 -2.13
C LYS A 319 6.47 -10.88 -2.20
N LYS A 320 7.20 -9.96 -2.84
CA LYS A 320 8.66 -10.02 -2.91
C LYS A 320 9.30 -9.66 -1.57
N ILE A 321 10.48 -10.22 -1.31
CA ILE A 321 11.23 -9.98 -0.08
C ILE A 321 12.08 -8.72 -0.29
N ILE A 322 11.80 -7.69 0.51
CA ILE A 322 12.49 -6.40 0.48
C ILE A 322 13.10 -6.18 1.86
N LEU A 323 14.41 -5.96 1.92
CA LEU A 323 15.16 -5.85 3.17
C LEU A 323 15.87 -4.51 3.33
N SER A 324 15.93 -4.02 4.56
CA SER A 324 16.90 -3.00 4.99
C SER A 324 17.79 -3.55 6.09
N CYS A 325 19.10 -3.54 5.87
CA CYS A 325 20.10 -4.10 6.76
C CYS A 325 20.80 -2.96 7.52
N PRO A 326 20.57 -2.83 8.85
CA PRO A 326 21.12 -1.74 9.64
C PRO A 326 22.64 -1.81 9.85
N ASP A 327 23.24 -2.99 9.67
CA ASP A 327 24.70 -3.19 9.79
C ASP A 327 25.47 -2.58 8.62
N SER A 328 24.79 -2.28 7.51
CA SER A 328 25.31 -1.51 6.39
C SER A 328 24.73 -0.09 6.43
N MET A 329 25.52 0.90 6.01
CA MET A 329 25.12 2.31 6.03
C MET A 329 25.54 3.05 4.76
N SER A 330 24.58 3.71 4.13
CA SER A 330 24.80 4.64 3.02
C SER A 330 24.72 6.09 3.49
N TYR A 331 25.46 6.96 2.80
CA TYR A 331 25.53 8.39 3.08
C TYR A 331 24.74 9.13 2.01
N VAL A 332 23.71 9.85 2.44
CA VAL A 332 22.76 10.53 1.55
C VAL A 332 22.57 12.00 1.92
N ASP A 333 22.04 12.75 0.97
CA ASP A 333 21.52 14.10 1.23
C ASP A 333 20.02 14.03 1.43
N ASN A 334 19.55 14.75 2.43
CA ASN A 334 18.13 14.88 2.77
C ASN A 334 17.45 13.52 2.89
N ILE A 335 17.60 12.91 4.06
CA ILE A 335 16.98 11.64 4.43
C ILE A 335 15.44 11.62 4.32
N ASP A 336 14.82 12.79 4.22
CA ASP A 336 13.39 13.00 4.05
C ASP A 336 13.04 13.63 2.68
N GLY A 337 13.94 13.56 1.70
CA GLY A 337 13.85 14.22 0.39
C GLY A 337 12.65 13.84 -0.49
N GLU A 338 11.79 12.93 -0.04
CA GLU A 338 10.49 12.62 -0.61
C GLU A 338 9.36 13.52 -0.02
N SER A 339 9.70 14.61 0.67
CA SER A 339 8.78 15.50 1.38
C SER A 339 8.14 16.60 0.52
N GLU A 340 8.31 16.59 -0.80
CA GLU A 340 7.71 17.58 -1.69
C GLU A 340 6.51 17.01 -2.44
N ARG A 341 5.35 17.69 -2.33
CA ARG A 341 4.08 17.25 -2.91
C ARG A 341 4.15 16.95 -4.41
N ASP A 342 4.87 17.76 -5.17
CA ASP A 342 4.90 17.68 -6.64
C ASP A 342 5.69 16.47 -7.15
N GLN A 343 6.63 15.96 -6.35
CA GLN A 343 7.39 14.75 -6.67
C GLN A 343 6.49 13.51 -6.77
N TRP A 344 5.32 13.52 -6.14
CA TRP A 344 4.37 12.40 -6.10
C TRP A 344 3.25 12.50 -7.13
N LEU A 345 3.16 13.62 -7.87
CA LEU A 345 2.01 13.91 -8.73
C LEU A 345 1.81 12.85 -9.83
N ASP A 346 2.89 12.26 -10.33
CA ASP A 346 2.79 11.23 -11.36
C ASP A 346 2.27 9.89 -10.80
N LEU A 347 2.71 9.50 -9.59
CA LEU A 347 2.13 8.36 -8.87
C LEU A 347 0.65 8.59 -8.60
N VAL A 348 0.30 9.80 -8.14
CA VAL A 348 -1.09 10.23 -7.87
C VAL A 348 -1.97 10.07 -9.08
N LYS A 349 -1.55 10.58 -10.24
CA LYS A 349 -2.26 10.41 -11.53
C LYS A 349 -2.38 8.96 -11.96
N HIS A 350 -1.31 8.18 -11.75
CA HIS A 350 -1.25 6.82 -12.25
C HIS A 350 -2.10 5.85 -11.42
N SER A 351 -1.98 5.95 -10.10
CA SER A 351 -2.63 5.07 -9.14
C SER A 351 -3.93 5.64 -8.59
N GLN A 352 -4.39 6.80 -9.07
CA GLN A 352 -5.58 7.49 -8.57
C GLN A 352 -5.54 7.62 -7.05
N VAL A 353 -4.41 8.08 -6.51
CA VAL A 353 -4.24 8.31 -5.08
C VAL A 353 -4.60 9.75 -4.79
N GLU A 354 -5.42 9.98 -3.76
CA GLU A 354 -5.89 11.31 -3.38
C GLU A 354 -5.20 11.81 -2.10
N GLU A 355 -4.64 10.89 -1.30
CA GLU A 355 -3.89 11.23 -0.10
C GLU A 355 -2.62 10.40 0.04
N ILE A 356 -1.52 11.06 0.43
CA ILE A 356 -0.25 10.40 0.74
C ILE A 356 0.20 10.84 2.13
N TYR A 357 0.47 9.86 3.01
CA TYR A 357 1.03 10.07 4.33
C TYR A 357 2.43 9.49 4.40
N LEU A 358 3.42 10.30 4.77
CA LEU A 358 4.81 9.90 4.93
C LEU A 358 5.18 9.77 6.41
N GLY A 359 4.38 9.02 7.17
CA GLY A 359 4.44 8.97 8.62
C GLY A 359 4.11 10.34 9.23
N GLN A 360 4.98 10.84 10.11
CA GLN A 360 4.87 12.18 10.69
C GLN A 360 5.52 13.27 9.81
N ARG A 361 6.16 12.91 8.69
CA ARG A 361 7.00 13.82 7.90
C ARG A 361 6.19 14.78 7.04
N ALA A 362 5.20 14.24 6.34
CA ALA A 362 4.37 15.01 5.43
C ALA A 362 3.02 14.34 5.20
N HIS A 363 2.04 15.17 4.85
CA HIS A 363 0.73 14.76 4.38
C HIS A 363 0.38 15.58 3.15
N PHE A 364 0.08 14.90 2.04
CA PHE A 364 -0.31 15.52 0.79
C PHE A 364 -1.73 15.11 0.43
N GLN A 365 -2.57 16.09 0.12
CA GLN A 365 -3.89 15.90 -0.44
C GLN A 365 -3.93 16.37 -1.89
N TYR A 366 -4.62 15.62 -2.74
CA TYR A 366 -4.76 15.87 -4.18
C TYR A 366 -6.25 15.87 -4.56
N GLY A 367 -6.64 16.81 -5.43
CA GLY A 367 -8.00 16.87 -5.96
C GLY A 367 -8.25 15.82 -7.04
N CYS A 368 -9.53 15.63 -7.42
CA CYS A 368 -9.91 14.63 -8.44
C CYS A 368 -9.16 14.82 -9.77
N ASN A 369 -8.97 16.07 -10.20
CA ASN A 369 -8.28 16.38 -11.46
C ASN A 369 -6.80 16.00 -11.40
N GLU A 370 -6.15 16.22 -10.26
CA GLU A 370 -4.75 15.87 -10.06
C GLU A 370 -4.57 14.35 -9.99
N ALA A 371 -5.46 13.64 -9.29
CA ALA A 371 -5.46 12.18 -9.21
C ALA A 371 -5.96 11.49 -10.49
N ASN A 372 -6.41 12.25 -11.50
CA ASN A 372 -7.11 11.70 -12.67
C ASN A 372 -8.26 10.76 -12.27
N THR A 373 -8.95 11.10 -11.17
CA THR A 373 -10.12 10.39 -10.67
C THR A 373 -11.36 10.95 -11.34
N ARG A 374 -12.15 10.07 -11.94
CA ARG A 374 -13.49 10.39 -12.42
C ARG A 374 -14.51 10.03 -11.34
N CYS A 375 -15.52 10.88 -11.17
CA CYS A 375 -16.62 10.68 -10.24
C CYS A 375 -17.93 10.31 -10.95
N PRO A 376 -18.01 9.20 -11.70
CA PRO A 376 -19.26 8.89 -12.35
C PRO A 376 -20.20 8.16 -11.38
N ALA A 377 -21.49 8.53 -11.41
CA ALA A 377 -22.56 7.85 -10.67
C ALA A 377 -22.71 6.36 -11.06
N ASP A 378 -22.14 5.95 -12.19
CA ASP A 378 -22.20 4.59 -12.73
C ASP A 378 -21.02 3.68 -12.32
N LYS A 379 -20.15 4.09 -11.37
CA LYS A 379 -19.03 3.25 -10.88
C LYS A 379 -19.46 1.80 -10.58
N PRO A 380 -18.61 0.79 -10.85
CA PRO A 380 -18.93 -0.59 -10.56
C PRO A 380 -19.38 -0.80 -9.11
N PRO A 381 -20.32 -1.72 -8.85
CA PRO A 381 -20.91 -1.98 -7.52
C PRO A 381 -19.92 -2.11 -6.38
N SER A 382 -18.75 -2.66 -6.69
CA SER A 382 -17.78 -3.16 -5.74
C SER A 382 -16.55 -2.27 -5.57
N LEU A 383 -16.61 -1.04 -6.08
CA LEU A 383 -15.58 -0.02 -5.86
C LEU A 383 -16.13 1.14 -5.02
N ALA A 384 -15.34 1.59 -4.06
CA ALA A 384 -15.62 2.78 -3.29
C ALA A 384 -15.54 4.03 -4.18
N LEU A 385 -16.35 5.03 -3.85
CA LEU A 385 -16.15 6.41 -4.23
C LEU A 385 -14.85 6.91 -3.64
N SER A 386 -14.19 7.79 -4.38
CA SER A 386 -13.00 8.45 -3.85
C SER A 386 -13.38 9.62 -2.95
N HIS A 387 -12.44 10.10 -2.16
CA HIS A 387 -12.70 11.15 -1.17
C HIS A 387 -13.13 12.44 -1.83
N CYS A 388 -12.49 12.81 -2.93
CA CYS A 388 -12.84 14.03 -3.65
C CYS A 388 -14.26 13.95 -4.26
N CYS A 389 -14.71 12.76 -4.71
CA CYS A 389 -16.06 12.54 -5.20
C CYS A 389 -17.11 12.63 -4.08
N MET A 390 -16.84 12.01 -2.93
CA MET A 390 -17.72 12.07 -1.77
C MET A 390 -17.84 13.50 -1.25
N ASN A 391 -16.72 14.22 -1.18
CA ASN A 391 -16.71 15.62 -0.80
C ASN A 391 -17.60 16.44 -1.73
N GLU A 392 -17.46 16.34 -3.04
CA GLU A 392 -18.30 17.08 -3.97
C GLU A 392 -19.80 16.78 -3.81
N LEU A 393 -20.19 15.51 -3.69
CA LEU A 393 -21.58 15.13 -3.44
C LEU A 393 -22.10 15.76 -2.13
N SER A 394 -21.32 15.66 -1.06
CA SER A 394 -21.67 16.25 0.25
C SER A 394 -21.78 17.78 0.20
N GLN A 395 -20.90 18.46 -0.54
CA GLN A 395 -20.96 19.91 -0.74
C GLN A 395 -22.20 20.31 -1.56
N GLY A 396 -22.56 19.51 -2.56
CA GLY A 396 -23.82 19.67 -3.30
C GLY A 396 -25.02 19.59 -2.37
N VAL A 397 -25.10 18.55 -1.54
CA VAL A 397 -26.18 18.38 -0.54
C VAL A 397 -26.24 19.55 0.42
N LYS A 398 -25.11 19.94 1.02
CA LYS A 398 -25.03 21.11 1.92
C LYS A 398 -25.50 22.39 1.23
N THR A 399 -25.11 22.60 -0.02
CA THR A 399 -25.51 23.78 -0.79
C THR A 399 -27.03 23.84 -0.99
N VAL A 400 -27.67 22.70 -1.32
CA VAL A 400 -29.13 22.63 -1.45
C VAL A 400 -29.82 22.85 -0.10
N MET A 401 -29.35 22.20 0.97
CA MET A 401 -29.93 22.33 2.32
C MET A 401 -29.84 23.76 2.86
N ARG A 402 -28.70 24.44 2.66
CA ARG A 402 -28.55 25.87 2.97
C ARG A 402 -29.51 26.73 2.16
N ALA A 403 -29.63 26.47 0.86
CA ALA A 403 -30.54 27.22 0.00
C ALA A 403 -32.00 27.06 0.43
N CYS A 404 -32.43 25.86 0.82
CA CYS A 404 -33.75 25.64 1.42
C CYS A 404 -33.95 26.52 2.66
N LYS A 405 -33.01 26.45 3.60
CA LYS A 405 -33.05 27.24 4.84
C LYS A 405 -33.12 28.74 4.57
N ASP A 406 -32.26 29.25 3.69
CA ASP A 406 -32.16 30.68 3.37
C ASP A 406 -33.42 31.22 2.68
N HIS A 407 -34.18 30.36 2.01
CA HIS A 407 -35.45 30.72 1.35
C HIS A 407 -36.68 30.24 2.13
N ASN A 408 -36.52 29.93 3.43
CA ASN A 408 -37.60 29.48 4.32
C ASN A 408 -38.37 28.25 3.78
N MET A 409 -37.68 27.35 3.07
CA MET A 409 -38.22 26.08 2.61
C MET A 409 -37.84 24.96 3.56
N ILE A 410 -38.78 24.06 3.78
CA ILE A 410 -38.61 22.96 4.73
C ILE A 410 -38.12 21.73 3.97
N CYS A 411 -36.81 21.51 4.02
CA CYS A 411 -36.12 20.36 3.43
C CYS A 411 -35.52 19.46 4.50
N GLU A 412 -35.46 18.15 4.24
CA GLU A 412 -34.84 17.14 5.10
C GLU A 412 -34.00 16.15 4.28
N LEU A 413 -32.95 15.60 4.91
CA LEU A 413 -32.26 14.43 4.34
C LEU A 413 -33.21 13.22 4.24
N ASN A 414 -33.06 12.44 3.17
CA ASN A 414 -33.87 11.24 2.94
C ASN A 414 -33.00 10.04 2.51
N ASP A 415 -33.60 8.84 2.50
CA ASP A 415 -33.05 7.59 1.94
C ASP A 415 -31.55 7.37 2.22
N GLY A 416 -30.74 7.15 1.17
CA GLY A 416 -29.33 6.77 1.28
C GLY A 416 -28.46 7.89 1.85
N THR A 417 -28.84 9.15 1.58
CA THR A 417 -28.14 10.34 2.09
C THR A 417 -28.27 10.47 3.61
N LEU A 418 -29.47 10.22 4.14
CA LEU A 418 -29.68 10.15 5.58
C LEU A 418 -28.89 8.98 6.18
N LEU A 419 -28.94 7.80 5.56
CA LEU A 419 -28.20 6.64 6.05
C LEU A 419 -26.69 6.88 6.07
N GLY A 420 -26.14 7.55 5.05
CA GLY A 420 -24.75 8.00 5.01
C GLY A 420 -24.41 8.90 6.21
N SER A 421 -25.26 9.88 6.50
CA SER A 421 -25.06 10.80 7.62
C SER A 421 -25.08 10.07 8.95
N LEU A 422 -25.95 9.07 9.11
CA LEU A 422 -26.02 8.24 10.32
C LEU A 422 -24.82 7.29 10.50
N LYS A 423 -24.25 6.77 9.41
CA LYS A 423 -23.14 5.81 9.47
C LYS A 423 -21.77 6.47 9.50
N PHE A 424 -21.60 7.55 8.75
CA PHE A 424 -20.29 8.13 8.43
C PHE A 424 -20.21 9.62 8.76
N GLU A 425 -21.28 10.24 9.26
CA GLU A 425 -21.36 11.71 9.39
C GLU A 425 -21.07 12.40 8.05
N GLY A 426 -21.45 11.76 6.94
CA GLY A 426 -21.06 12.09 5.57
C GLY A 426 -21.88 11.32 4.55
N THR A 427 -21.31 11.04 3.38
CA THR A 427 -21.95 10.21 2.34
C THR A 427 -21.50 8.76 2.45
N LEU A 428 -22.32 7.80 1.99
CA LEU A 428 -21.87 6.41 1.89
C LEU A 428 -20.71 6.30 0.87
N PRO A 429 -19.63 5.56 1.16
CA PRO A 429 -18.52 5.37 0.21
C PRO A 429 -18.86 4.59 -1.06
N TRP A 430 -20.12 4.19 -1.27
CA TRP A 430 -20.58 3.48 -2.47
C TRP A 430 -21.89 4.08 -2.98
N GLU A 431 -22.13 5.34 -2.64
CA GLU A 431 -23.31 6.08 -3.04
C GLU A 431 -23.36 6.32 -4.56
N VAL A 432 -24.55 6.53 -5.11
CA VAL A 432 -24.73 6.84 -6.55
C VAL A 432 -25.42 8.18 -6.79
N ASP A 433 -26.15 8.70 -5.80
CA ASP A 433 -26.92 9.93 -5.83
C ASP A 433 -27.16 10.45 -4.40
N ALA A 434 -27.85 11.58 -4.27
CA ALA A 434 -28.35 12.01 -2.98
C ALA A 434 -29.86 12.26 -3.04
N ASP A 435 -30.54 12.05 -1.91
CA ASP A 435 -31.98 12.12 -1.78
C ASP A 435 -32.35 13.10 -0.66
N LEU A 436 -33.22 14.04 -1.00
CA LEU A 436 -33.80 15.01 -0.08
C LEU A 436 -35.32 14.96 -0.20
N SER A 437 -36.00 15.31 0.88
CA SER A 437 -37.44 15.55 0.89
C SER A 437 -37.74 17.02 1.14
N VAL A 438 -38.80 17.52 0.53
CA VAL A 438 -39.34 18.86 0.77
C VAL A 438 -40.84 18.77 1.07
N ASP A 439 -41.33 19.64 1.95
CA ASP A 439 -42.77 19.77 2.19
C ASP A 439 -43.49 20.14 0.88
N SER A 440 -44.62 19.48 0.59
CA SER A 440 -45.36 19.64 -0.66
C SER A 440 -45.76 21.08 -0.95
N ASN A 441 -45.96 21.90 0.09
CA ASN A 441 -46.27 23.33 -0.05
C ASN A 441 -45.09 24.15 -0.61
N ASN A 442 -43.86 23.64 -0.50
CA ASN A 442 -42.66 24.27 -1.03
C ASN A 442 -42.21 23.65 -2.37
N PHE A 443 -42.85 22.59 -2.87
CA PHE A 443 -42.35 21.87 -4.05
C PHE A 443 -42.24 22.79 -5.27
N THR A 444 -43.29 23.53 -5.62
CA THR A 444 -43.24 24.49 -6.73
C THR A 444 -42.14 25.56 -6.55
N ALA A 445 -41.90 25.99 -5.31
CA ALA A 445 -40.86 26.96 -4.99
C ALA A 445 -39.44 26.42 -5.22
N VAL A 446 -39.22 25.10 -5.13
CA VAL A 446 -37.94 24.49 -5.50
C VAL A 446 -37.59 24.80 -6.97
N ARG A 447 -38.57 24.67 -7.87
CA ARG A 447 -38.37 25.00 -9.29
C ARG A 447 -38.24 26.50 -9.52
N ASP A 448 -39.14 27.28 -8.92
CA ASP A 448 -39.28 28.70 -9.29
C ASP A 448 -38.27 29.62 -8.57
N ILE A 449 -37.76 29.20 -7.41
CA ILE A 449 -36.87 30.01 -6.56
C ILE A 449 -35.52 29.30 -6.36
N LEU A 450 -35.51 28.05 -5.88
CA LEU A 450 -34.23 27.39 -5.58
C LEU A 450 -33.45 27.07 -6.86
N ALA A 451 -34.09 26.64 -7.94
CA ALA A 451 -33.36 26.26 -9.14
C ALA A 451 -32.58 27.42 -9.78
N PRO A 452 -33.15 28.63 -9.97
CA PRO A 452 -32.38 29.80 -10.38
C PRO A 452 -31.24 30.14 -9.41
N TYR A 453 -31.49 30.09 -8.10
CA TYR A 453 -30.48 30.37 -7.08
C TYR A 453 -29.32 29.36 -7.14
N LEU A 454 -29.61 28.06 -7.16
CA LEU A 454 -28.62 26.98 -7.18
C LEU A 454 -27.84 26.94 -8.49
N LYS A 455 -28.44 27.36 -9.61
CA LYS A 455 -27.70 27.58 -10.86
C LYS A 455 -26.58 28.62 -10.70
N SER A 456 -26.79 29.67 -9.91
CA SER A 456 -25.73 30.64 -9.59
C SER A 456 -24.62 30.06 -8.69
N LYS A 457 -24.87 28.92 -8.05
CA LYS A 457 -23.91 28.14 -7.26
C LYS A 457 -23.31 26.97 -8.04
N ASN A 458 -23.41 26.99 -9.37
CA ASN A 458 -22.94 25.94 -10.28
C ASN A 458 -23.64 24.57 -10.14
N LEU A 459 -24.88 24.53 -9.64
CA LEU A 459 -25.71 23.34 -9.67
C LEU A 459 -26.74 23.46 -10.80
N SER A 460 -26.69 22.58 -11.79
CA SER A 460 -27.68 22.59 -12.88
C SER A 460 -28.96 21.86 -12.46
N PHE A 461 -30.10 22.23 -13.05
CA PHE A 461 -31.42 21.73 -12.65
C PHE A 461 -32.10 20.97 -13.79
N ARG A 462 -32.80 19.89 -13.45
CA ARG A 462 -33.69 19.16 -14.34
C ARG A 462 -35.00 18.85 -13.64
N ASP A 463 -36.09 19.15 -14.33
CA ASP A 463 -37.43 18.75 -13.95
C ASP A 463 -37.68 17.29 -14.33
N SER A 464 -38.07 16.46 -13.37
CA SER A 464 -38.63 15.13 -13.61
C SER A 464 -40.08 15.13 -13.15
N LYS A 465 -40.94 14.36 -13.83
CA LYS A 465 -42.40 14.35 -13.57
C LYS A 465 -42.77 14.07 -12.10
N THR A 466 -41.88 13.44 -11.33
CA THR A 466 -42.14 12.98 -9.96
C THR A 466 -41.17 13.54 -8.92
N TYR A 467 -40.09 14.23 -9.32
CA TYR A 467 -39.08 14.80 -8.43
C TYR A 467 -38.28 15.88 -9.15
N TYR A 468 -37.55 16.71 -8.41
CA TYR A 468 -36.57 17.61 -9.00
C TYR A 468 -35.17 17.07 -8.87
N ARG A 469 -34.31 17.36 -9.84
CA ARG A 469 -32.92 16.91 -9.81
C ARG A 469 -31.95 18.07 -10.00
N PHE A 470 -31.00 18.18 -9.08
CA PHE A 470 -29.85 19.07 -9.18
C PHE A 470 -28.61 18.27 -9.56
N TYR A 471 -27.73 18.83 -10.38
CA TYR A 471 -26.47 18.20 -10.75
C TYR A 471 -25.28 19.05 -10.33
N THR A 472 -24.29 18.42 -9.71
CA THR A 472 -23.02 19.05 -9.39
C THR A 472 -22.14 19.20 -10.64
N PRO A 473 -21.08 20.02 -10.60
CA PRO A 473 -20.17 20.19 -11.74
C PRO A 473 -19.54 18.89 -12.28
N MET A 474 -19.28 17.89 -11.44
CA MET A 474 -18.76 16.59 -11.88
C MET A 474 -19.85 15.54 -12.15
N GLY A 475 -21.12 15.94 -12.17
CA GLY A 475 -22.22 15.12 -12.66
C GLY A 475 -22.91 14.24 -11.62
N TRP A 476 -22.63 14.41 -10.33
CA TRP A 476 -23.49 13.85 -9.27
C TRP A 476 -24.87 14.46 -9.36
N PHE A 477 -25.88 13.72 -8.93
CA PHE A 477 -27.23 14.26 -8.87
C PHE A 477 -27.88 14.11 -7.49
N ILE A 478 -28.68 15.12 -7.15
CA ILE A 478 -29.41 15.26 -5.90
C ILE A 478 -30.88 15.31 -6.27
N GLU A 479 -31.65 14.32 -5.85
CA GLU A 479 -33.09 14.22 -6.05
C GLU A 479 -33.82 14.88 -4.89
N ILE A 480 -34.81 15.72 -5.19
CA ILE A 480 -35.70 16.33 -4.20
C ILE A 480 -37.12 15.83 -4.44
N PHE A 481 -37.62 15.07 -3.49
CA PHE A 481 -38.96 14.51 -3.50
C PHE A 481 -39.94 15.40 -2.72
N SER A 482 -41.16 15.50 -3.22
CA SER A 482 -42.26 16.14 -2.50
C SER A 482 -42.89 15.13 -1.54
N ILE A 483 -43.05 15.50 -0.28
CA ILE A 483 -43.84 14.74 0.70
C ILE A 483 -44.91 15.62 1.33
N SER A 484 -46.05 15.04 1.70
CA SER A 484 -47.22 15.79 2.19
C SER A 484 -46.89 16.70 3.38
N SER A 485 -46.14 16.19 4.35
CA SER A 485 -45.55 16.97 5.43
C SER A 485 -44.28 16.28 5.93
N THR A 486 -43.20 17.06 6.04
CA THR A 486 -41.94 16.63 6.67
C THR A 486 -42.06 16.64 8.19
N ASP A 487 -41.23 15.86 8.90
CA ASP A 487 -41.19 15.89 10.36
C ASP A 487 -40.73 17.26 10.86
N THR A 488 -39.78 17.89 10.17
CA THR A 488 -39.31 19.27 10.39
C THR A 488 -40.47 20.25 10.32
N SER A 489 -41.40 20.09 9.35
CA SER A 489 -42.60 20.94 9.24
C SER A 489 -43.52 20.76 10.43
N ARG A 490 -43.76 19.52 10.85
CA ARG A 490 -44.58 19.21 12.03
C ARG A 490 -43.96 19.76 13.32
N LEU A 491 -42.67 19.52 13.55
CA LEU A 491 -41.94 20.01 14.73
C LEU A 491 -41.94 21.53 14.78
N SER A 492 -41.64 22.20 13.66
CA SER A 492 -41.62 23.66 13.61
C SER A 492 -42.99 24.27 13.90
N LYS A 493 -44.07 23.68 13.37
CA LYS A 493 -45.46 24.11 13.67
C LYS A 493 -45.83 23.92 15.14
N ALA A 494 -45.24 22.93 15.80
CA ALA A 494 -45.40 22.70 17.24
C ALA A 494 -44.49 23.58 18.11
N GLY A 495 -43.68 24.47 17.52
CA GLY A 495 -42.70 25.28 18.25
C GLY A 495 -41.49 24.49 18.77
N ILE A 496 -41.26 23.29 18.23
CA ILE A 496 -40.15 22.41 18.59
C ILE A 496 -39.04 22.58 17.55
N SER A 497 -37.80 22.69 18.02
CA SER A 497 -36.64 22.76 17.14
C SER A 497 -36.49 21.46 16.33
N PRO A 498 -36.34 21.53 15.00
CA PRO A 498 -36.16 20.34 14.17
C PRO A 498 -34.90 19.54 14.53
N THR A 499 -34.98 18.21 14.41
CA THR A 499 -33.83 17.31 14.55
C THR A 499 -32.82 17.58 13.43
N ARG A 500 -31.52 17.50 13.77
CA ARG A 500 -30.42 17.67 12.81
C ARG A 500 -29.37 16.58 12.95
N VAL A 501 -28.74 16.22 11.84
CA VAL A 501 -27.61 15.28 11.77
C VAL A 501 -26.42 15.93 11.09
N LEU A 502 -25.22 15.43 11.38
CA LEU A 502 -23.98 15.93 10.82
C LEU A 502 -23.75 15.31 9.42
N ILE A 503 -23.46 16.16 8.45
CA ILE A 503 -22.95 15.78 7.13
C ILE A 503 -21.72 16.64 6.81
N ASP A 504 -20.55 16.01 6.77
CA ASP A 504 -19.27 16.64 6.43
C ASP A 504 -19.07 18.00 7.14
N GLY A 505 -19.18 17.98 8.47
CA GLY A 505 -18.98 19.16 9.34
C GLY A 505 -20.17 20.11 9.49
N GLU A 506 -21.32 19.87 8.86
CA GLU A 506 -22.50 20.74 8.99
C GLU A 506 -23.75 20.00 9.47
N TYR A 507 -24.49 20.61 10.40
CA TYR A 507 -25.77 20.09 10.88
C TYR A 507 -26.93 20.50 9.96
N VAL A 508 -27.57 19.52 9.35
CA VAL A 508 -28.71 19.70 8.43
C VAL A 508 -29.98 19.01 8.95
N ALA A 509 -31.14 19.51 8.54
CA ALA A 509 -32.44 18.99 8.98
C ALA A 509 -32.72 17.56 8.48
N THR A 510 -33.44 16.80 9.29
CA THR A 510 -33.71 15.37 9.09
C THR A 510 -35.01 14.97 9.80
N PRO A 511 -35.60 13.79 9.53
CA PRO A 511 -36.73 13.29 10.29
C PRO A 511 -36.54 13.29 11.81
N GLU A 512 -37.61 13.34 12.58
CA GLU A 512 -37.57 13.57 14.05
C GLU A 512 -36.66 12.55 14.76
N SER A 513 -36.80 11.28 14.38
CA SER A 513 -35.97 10.18 14.85
C SER A 513 -35.25 9.54 13.66
N PRO A 514 -34.07 10.04 13.25
CA PRO A 514 -33.45 9.63 11.99
C PRO A 514 -33.01 8.16 12.02
N GLY A 515 -32.62 7.64 13.20
CA GLY A 515 -32.31 6.22 13.38
C GLY A 515 -33.53 5.30 13.24
N LEU A 516 -34.70 5.72 13.75
CA LEU A 516 -35.95 4.97 13.56
C LEU A 516 -36.43 5.07 12.11
N PHE A 517 -36.35 6.25 11.50
CA PHE A 517 -36.68 6.47 10.10
C PHE A 517 -35.85 5.54 9.19
N GLY A 518 -34.53 5.53 9.37
CA GLY A 518 -33.64 4.64 8.63
C GLY A 518 -33.98 3.16 8.85
N ARG A 519 -34.28 2.75 10.09
CA ARG A 519 -34.62 1.36 10.41
C ARG A 519 -35.93 0.93 9.75
N ASN A 520 -36.93 1.81 9.74
CA ASN A 520 -38.20 1.54 9.05
C ASN A 520 -38.00 1.43 7.54
N ARG A 521 -36.98 2.11 7.00
CA ARG A 521 -36.65 2.11 5.57
C ARG A 521 -35.79 0.92 5.13
N TYR A 522 -34.81 0.53 5.94
CA TYR A 522 -33.75 -0.43 5.60
C TYR A 522 -33.69 -1.67 6.51
N SER A 523 -34.69 -1.84 7.39
CA SER A 523 -34.80 -2.95 8.35
C SER A 523 -33.81 -2.90 9.53
N THR A 524 -33.93 -3.91 10.40
CA THR A 524 -32.96 -4.23 11.45
C THR A 524 -31.61 -4.57 10.80
N GLU A 525 -30.49 -4.13 11.38
CA GLU A 525 -29.13 -4.21 10.79
C GLU A 525 -28.77 -3.16 9.73
N MET A 526 -29.55 -2.09 9.58
CA MET A 526 -29.23 -1.02 8.63
C MET A 526 -27.83 -0.40 8.77
N TYR A 527 -27.15 -0.53 9.91
CA TYR A 527 -25.79 -0.02 10.13
C TYR A 527 -24.71 -0.88 9.46
N GLN A 528 -24.95 -2.17 9.28
CA GLN A 528 -24.09 -3.02 8.47
C GLN A 528 -24.13 -2.57 7.01
N HIS A 529 -23.03 -2.76 6.30
CA HIS A 529 -22.86 -2.23 4.95
C HIS A 529 -23.37 -3.18 3.88
N ALA A 530 -23.90 -2.59 2.82
CA ALA A 530 -24.31 -3.27 1.61
C ALA A 530 -24.10 -2.33 0.42
N ASN A 531 -23.86 -2.91 -0.76
CA ASN A 531 -23.82 -2.15 -2.01
C ASN A 531 -25.17 -1.46 -2.25
N HIS A 532 -25.14 -0.36 -2.98
CA HIS A 532 -26.36 0.31 -3.43
C HIS A 532 -27.29 -0.66 -4.20
N TRP A 533 -28.61 -0.59 -3.99
CA TRP A 533 -29.59 -1.55 -4.52
C TRP A 533 -29.54 -1.67 -6.06
N ARG A 534 -29.40 -0.56 -6.79
CA ARG A 534 -29.23 -0.55 -8.27
C ARG A 534 -28.02 -1.38 -8.70
N LYS A 535 -26.98 -1.40 -7.88
CA LYS A 535 -25.72 -2.08 -8.17
C LYS A 535 -25.79 -3.59 -7.91
N ARG A 536 -26.82 -4.07 -7.20
CA ARG A 536 -27.15 -5.50 -7.08
C ARG A 536 -28.18 -5.97 -8.10
N GLY A 537 -28.51 -5.15 -9.10
CA GLY A 537 -29.56 -5.46 -10.07
C GLY A 537 -30.97 -5.30 -9.49
N GLY A 538 -31.12 -4.58 -8.39
CA GLY A 538 -32.42 -4.28 -7.83
C GLY A 538 -33.27 -3.42 -8.77
N THR A 539 -34.58 -3.66 -8.80
CA THR A 539 -35.53 -2.95 -9.66
C THR A 539 -36.17 -1.76 -8.96
N SER A 540 -36.03 -1.65 -7.63
CA SER A 540 -36.60 -0.57 -6.83
C SER A 540 -35.76 -0.31 -5.59
N SER A 541 -35.71 0.96 -5.15
CA SER A 541 -35.10 1.35 -3.88
C SER A 541 -35.84 0.78 -2.67
N TRP A 542 -37.07 0.27 -2.85
CA TRP A 542 -37.90 -0.34 -1.80
C TRP A 542 -37.62 -1.82 -1.57
N GLN A 543 -36.71 -2.43 -2.34
CA GLN A 543 -36.32 -3.82 -2.10
C GLN A 543 -35.56 -3.96 -0.78
N PHE A 544 -35.62 -5.15 -0.19
CA PHE A 544 -34.98 -5.42 1.09
C PHE A 544 -33.47 -5.18 1.04
N TYR A 545 -32.98 -4.49 2.06
CA TYR A 545 -31.57 -4.19 2.26
C TYR A 545 -30.85 -5.42 2.80
N GLU A 546 -30.07 -6.09 1.96
CA GLU A 546 -29.24 -7.23 2.35
C GLU A 546 -27.91 -6.75 2.96
N ALA A 547 -27.96 -6.42 4.25
CA ALA A 547 -26.84 -5.94 5.07
C ALA A 547 -25.74 -7.00 5.29
N GLY A 548 -24.53 -6.54 5.63
CA GLY A 548 -23.46 -7.38 6.19
C GLY A 548 -22.57 -8.09 5.17
N LYS A 549 -22.73 -7.80 3.87
CA LYS A 549 -21.88 -8.37 2.81
C LYS A 549 -21.70 -7.36 1.69
N PHE A 550 -20.48 -7.28 1.15
CA PHE A 550 -20.22 -6.58 -0.11
C PHE A 550 -20.18 -7.57 -1.29
N ALA A 551 -20.59 -7.10 -2.47
CA ALA A 551 -20.33 -7.80 -3.73
C ALA A 551 -18.82 -7.88 -4.01
N GLU A 552 -18.41 -8.98 -4.64
CA GLU A 552 -17.01 -9.21 -5.02
C GLU A 552 -16.50 -8.11 -5.96
N CYS A 553 -15.22 -7.78 -5.81
CA CYS A 553 -14.59 -6.74 -6.59
C CYS A 553 -14.47 -7.13 -8.06
N VAL A 554 -14.97 -6.26 -8.94
CA VAL A 554 -14.80 -6.41 -10.40
C VAL A 554 -13.34 -6.28 -10.85
N LYS A 555 -12.47 -5.76 -9.96
CA LYS A 555 -11.03 -5.61 -10.17
C LYS A 555 -10.29 -6.12 -8.93
N PRO A 556 -10.20 -7.45 -8.72
CA PRO A 556 -9.57 -8.03 -7.54
C PRO A 556 -8.19 -7.40 -7.27
N GLY A 557 -7.95 -7.01 -6.01
CA GLY A 557 -6.71 -6.36 -5.59
C GLY A 557 -6.62 -4.84 -5.85
N HIS A 558 -7.65 -4.21 -6.45
CA HIS A 558 -7.69 -2.76 -6.57
C HIS A 558 -7.88 -2.11 -5.19
N HIS A 559 -7.15 -1.02 -4.90
CA HIS A 559 -7.15 -0.38 -3.58
C HIS A 559 -8.48 0.24 -3.17
N SER A 560 -9.41 0.43 -4.11
CA SER A 560 -10.78 0.92 -3.85
C SER A 560 -11.83 -0.18 -3.81
N CYS A 561 -11.47 -1.46 -3.96
CA CYS A 561 -12.44 -2.55 -3.76
C CYS A 561 -13.09 -2.43 -2.39
N ILE A 562 -14.39 -2.64 -2.25
CA ILE A 562 -15.06 -2.54 -0.94
C ILE A 562 -15.14 -3.88 -0.19
N ASP A 563 -15.00 -4.99 -0.90
CA ASP A 563 -14.97 -6.35 -0.33
C ASP A 563 -13.71 -6.64 0.53
N GLN A 564 -12.67 -5.81 0.43
CA GLN A 564 -11.51 -5.84 1.35
C GLN A 564 -11.78 -5.18 2.72
N PHE A 565 -12.99 -4.63 2.94
CA PHE A 565 -13.42 -4.09 4.21
C PHE A 565 -14.46 -5.00 4.83
N VAL A 566 -14.48 -5.04 6.16
CA VAL A 566 -15.60 -5.66 6.87
C VAL A 566 -16.84 -4.84 6.55
N ALA A 567 -17.93 -5.53 6.21
CA ALA A 567 -19.21 -4.90 5.87
C ALA A 567 -19.98 -4.45 7.12
N ASP A 568 -19.26 -3.88 8.10
CA ASP A 568 -19.80 -3.32 9.34
C ASP A 568 -18.79 -2.34 9.96
N GLY A 569 -19.30 -1.33 10.68
CA GLY A 569 -18.53 -0.26 11.30
C GLY A 569 -17.92 0.73 10.30
N ASN A 570 -17.70 1.98 10.73
CA ASN A 570 -17.21 3.05 9.85
C ASN A 570 -15.68 3.30 9.96
N LEU A 571 -15.05 2.84 11.04
CA LEU A 571 -13.66 3.15 11.38
C LEU A 571 -12.64 2.79 10.29
N ARG A 572 -12.89 1.71 9.52
CA ARG A 572 -11.98 1.26 8.45
C ARG A 572 -12.01 2.14 7.20
N PHE A 573 -13.03 2.99 7.08
CA PHE A 573 -13.15 3.99 6.04
C PHE A 573 -12.64 5.36 6.51
N ASN A 574 -12.40 5.52 7.82
CA ASN A 574 -11.83 6.72 8.40
C ASN A 574 -10.32 6.76 8.14
N GLN A 575 -9.90 7.74 7.32
CA GLN A 575 -8.50 7.96 6.96
C GLN A 575 -7.61 8.18 8.19
N ASN A 576 -8.12 8.78 9.26
CA ASN A 576 -7.35 9.04 10.47
C ASN A 576 -6.92 7.75 11.20
N LEU A 577 -7.66 6.66 11.01
CA LEU A 577 -7.35 5.35 11.62
C LEU A 577 -6.45 4.48 10.75
N LEU A 578 -6.24 4.84 9.48
CA LEU A 578 -5.16 4.25 8.68
C LEU A 578 -3.77 4.77 9.11
N ARG A 579 -3.71 5.74 10.02
CA ARG A 579 -2.48 6.35 10.54
C ARG A 579 -1.96 5.71 11.84
N GLY A 580 -2.74 4.80 12.46
CA GLY A 580 -2.52 4.27 13.81
C GLY A 580 -1.94 2.87 13.84
#